data_AF-A0A2X3KJT7-F1
#
_entry.id   AF-A0A2X3KJT7-F1
#
_cell.length_a   1.000
_cell.length_b   1.000
_cell.length_c   1.000
_cell.angle_alpha   90.00
_cell.angle_beta   90.00
_cell.angle_gamma   90.00
#
_symmetry.space_group_name_H-M   'P 1'
#
loop_
_entity.id
_entity.type
_entity.pdbx_description
1 polymer ?
#
loop_
_entity_poly.entity_id
_entity_poly.type
_entity_poly.pdbx_seq_one_letter_code
_entity_poly.pdbx_strand_id
1 'polypeptide(L)'
;MLALNVNIPFSHWLRSDSKSQWRHASASYSMSHDLNGRMTNLVGVYGTLLEDNNLSYSVQTGYAGGGDGNSGSTGYATLNYRGGYGNANIGYSHSDDIKQLYYGVSGGVLAHANGVTLGQPLNDTVVLVKAPGAKDAKVENQTGVRTDWRGYAVLPYATEYRENRVALDTNTLADNVDLDNAVANVVPTRGAIVRAEFKARVGIKLLMTLTHNNKPLPFGAMVTSESSQSSGIVADNGQVYLSGMPLAGKVQVKWGEEENAHCVANYQLPPESQQQLLTQLSAECR
;
A
#
# COMPACT_ATOMS: atom_id res chain seq x y z
N MET A 1 -34.20 -23.62 -19.96
CA MET A 1 -33.09 -23.51 -18.99
C MET A 1 -33.58 -22.86 -17.71
N LEU A 2 -33.52 -23.59 -16.60
CA LEU A 2 -33.77 -23.10 -15.24
C LEU A 2 -32.46 -23.10 -14.47
N ALA A 3 -32.20 -22.06 -13.68
CA ALA A 3 -31.03 -21.99 -12.83
C ALA A 3 -31.40 -21.38 -11.47
N LEU A 4 -30.78 -21.89 -10.42
CA LEU A 4 -30.91 -21.41 -9.04
C LEU A 4 -29.51 -21.24 -8.45
N ASN A 5 -29.26 -20.12 -7.78
CA ASN A 5 -28.01 -19.85 -7.09
C ASN A 5 -28.32 -19.35 -5.67
N VAL A 6 -27.58 -19.87 -4.69
CA VAL A 6 -27.62 -19.48 -3.29
C VAL A 6 -26.21 -19.09 -2.87
N ASN A 7 -26.05 -17.89 -2.31
CA ASN A 7 -24.77 -17.40 -1.80
C ASN A 7 -24.90 -17.08 -0.31
N ILE A 8 -24.04 -17.69 0.51
CA ILE A 8 -24.04 -17.56 1.97
C ILE A 8 -22.69 -16.96 2.39
N PRO A 9 -22.62 -15.64 2.64
CA PRO A 9 -21.40 -15.00 3.13
C PRO A 9 -21.19 -15.29 4.63
N PHE A 10 -19.98 -15.69 5.01
CA PHE A 10 -19.64 -15.94 6.41
C PHE A 10 -19.31 -14.66 7.20
N SER A 11 -19.23 -13.51 6.53
CA SER A 11 -18.91 -12.21 7.14
C SER A 11 -19.87 -11.82 8.27
N HIS A 12 -21.16 -12.15 8.15
CA HIS A 12 -22.19 -11.84 9.15
C HIS A 12 -22.43 -12.96 10.17
N TRP A 13 -21.75 -14.09 10.02
CA TRP A 13 -21.87 -15.25 10.92
C TRP A 13 -20.86 -15.18 12.08
N LEU A 14 -19.86 -14.32 11.94
CA LEU A 14 -18.84 -14.03 12.94
C LEU A 14 -19.04 -12.62 13.48
N ARG A 15 -18.41 -12.31 14.62
CA ARG A 15 -18.34 -10.93 15.10
C ARG A 15 -17.66 -10.04 14.06
N SER A 16 -18.11 -8.80 13.96
CA SER A 16 -17.58 -7.80 13.01
C SER A 16 -16.10 -7.50 13.20
N ASP A 17 -15.56 -7.67 14.41
CA ASP A 17 -14.16 -7.47 14.80
C ASP A 17 -13.30 -8.75 14.74
N SER A 18 -13.85 -9.84 14.21
CA SER A 18 -13.12 -11.11 14.11
C SER A 18 -11.87 -10.98 13.25
N LYS A 19 -10.72 -11.46 13.76
CA LYS A 19 -9.46 -11.57 12.99
C LYS A 19 -9.39 -12.82 12.11
N SER A 20 -10.42 -13.67 12.14
CA SER A 20 -10.46 -14.90 11.33
C SER A 20 -10.58 -14.59 9.84
N GLN A 21 -9.82 -15.31 9.01
CA GLN A 21 -9.91 -15.19 7.55
C GLN A 21 -11.24 -15.70 6.99
N TRP A 22 -11.98 -16.52 7.75
CA TRP A 22 -13.31 -16.99 7.36
C TRP A 22 -14.32 -15.85 7.14
N ARG A 23 -14.10 -14.66 7.73
CA ARG A 23 -14.96 -13.49 7.49
C ARG A 23 -14.89 -12.97 6.05
N HIS A 24 -13.83 -13.32 5.32
CA HIS A 24 -13.59 -12.98 3.91
C HIS A 24 -13.98 -14.10 2.96
N ALA A 25 -14.69 -15.12 3.45
CA ALA A 25 -15.12 -16.27 2.65
C ALA A 25 -16.65 -16.31 2.52
N SER A 26 -17.11 -16.89 1.41
CA SER A 26 -18.53 -17.16 1.11
C SER A 26 -18.69 -18.56 0.55
N ALA A 27 -19.80 -19.21 0.89
CA ALA A 27 -20.21 -20.46 0.27
C ALA A 27 -21.24 -20.18 -0.83
N SER A 28 -21.10 -20.84 -1.97
CA SER A 28 -22.05 -20.77 -3.07
C SER A 28 -22.55 -22.16 -3.44
N TYR A 29 -23.85 -22.29 -3.64
CA TYR A 29 -24.50 -23.46 -4.22
C TYR A 29 -25.27 -23.03 -5.46
N SER A 30 -25.13 -23.77 -6.56
CA SER A 30 -25.87 -23.50 -7.79
C SER A 30 -26.34 -24.78 -8.46
N MET A 31 -27.52 -24.73 -9.05
CA MET A 31 -28.12 -25.80 -9.82
C MET A 31 -28.62 -25.24 -11.15
N SER A 32 -28.34 -25.93 -12.24
CA SER A 32 -28.84 -25.60 -13.58
C SER A 32 -29.46 -26.83 -14.22
N HIS A 33 -30.56 -26.62 -14.93
CA HIS A 33 -31.27 -27.65 -15.68
C HIS A 33 -31.65 -27.08 -17.05
N ASP A 34 -31.24 -27.74 -18.13
CA ASP A 34 -31.47 -27.22 -19.49
C ASP A 34 -32.94 -27.34 -19.95
N LEU A 35 -33.72 -28.18 -19.27
CA LEU A 35 -35.10 -28.63 -19.61
C LEU A 35 -35.15 -29.64 -20.76
N ASN A 36 -33.99 -30.16 -21.15
CA ASN A 36 -33.79 -31.16 -22.19
C ASN A 36 -33.06 -32.41 -21.64
N GLY A 37 -33.12 -32.61 -20.32
CA GLY A 37 -32.62 -33.79 -19.62
C GLY A 37 -31.26 -33.62 -18.93
N ARG A 38 -30.52 -32.52 -19.13
CA ARG A 38 -29.23 -32.28 -18.47
C ARG A 38 -29.40 -31.42 -17.23
N MET A 39 -28.81 -31.88 -16.12
CA MET A 39 -28.78 -31.19 -14.83
C MET A 39 -27.35 -31.10 -14.29
N THR A 40 -26.99 -29.94 -13.74
CA THR A 40 -25.67 -29.70 -13.13
C THR A 40 -25.82 -29.04 -11.78
N ASN A 41 -25.14 -29.57 -10.76
CA ASN A 41 -25.13 -29.02 -9.40
C ASN A 41 -23.68 -28.73 -8.98
N LEU A 42 -23.41 -27.52 -8.50
CA LEU A 42 -22.10 -27.09 -8.01
C LEU A 42 -22.21 -26.53 -6.59
N VAL A 43 -21.30 -26.95 -5.71
CA VAL A 43 -21.09 -26.36 -4.38
C VAL A 43 -19.64 -25.88 -4.28
N GLY A 44 -19.43 -24.73 -3.65
CA GLY A 44 -18.09 -24.19 -3.53
C GLY A 44 -17.92 -23.15 -2.44
N VAL A 45 -16.67 -22.86 -2.14
CA VAL A 45 -16.23 -21.82 -1.21
C VAL A 45 -15.19 -20.96 -1.90
N TYR A 46 -15.33 -19.65 -1.80
CA TYR A 46 -14.40 -18.68 -2.35
C TYR A 46 -14.19 -17.52 -1.38
N GLY A 47 -13.06 -16.83 -1.50
CA GLY A 47 -12.72 -15.72 -0.63
C GLY A 47 -11.36 -15.11 -0.93
N THR A 48 -10.89 -14.27 -0.02
CA THR A 48 -9.55 -13.67 -0.06
C THR A 48 -8.71 -14.07 1.15
N LEU A 49 -7.39 -14.09 0.97
CA LEU A 49 -6.37 -14.39 1.96
C LEU A 49 -5.27 -13.32 1.93
N LEU A 50 -4.35 -13.40 2.90
CA LEU A 50 -3.25 -12.45 3.15
C LEU A 50 -3.72 -11.12 3.76
N GLU A 51 -2.78 -10.36 4.34
CA GLU A 51 -3.06 -9.11 5.05
C GLU A 51 -3.72 -8.06 4.15
N ASP A 52 -3.39 -8.06 2.86
CA ASP A 52 -3.96 -7.15 1.87
C ASP A 52 -5.12 -7.75 1.06
N ASN A 53 -5.63 -8.94 1.42
CA ASN A 53 -6.68 -9.62 0.65
C ASN A 53 -6.32 -9.81 -0.84
N ASN A 54 -5.03 -9.89 -1.15
CA ASN A 54 -4.51 -9.88 -2.51
C ASN A 54 -4.31 -11.28 -3.09
N LEU A 55 -4.62 -12.33 -2.33
CA LEU A 55 -4.76 -13.70 -2.82
C LEU A 55 -6.23 -14.10 -2.79
N SER A 56 -6.88 -14.18 -3.94
CA SER A 56 -8.23 -14.73 -4.07
C SER A 56 -8.15 -16.24 -4.32
N TYR A 57 -9.03 -17.00 -3.67
CA TYR A 57 -9.16 -18.43 -3.88
C TYR A 57 -10.61 -18.79 -4.19
N SER A 58 -10.82 -19.86 -4.95
CA SER A 58 -12.13 -20.47 -5.16
C SER A 58 -11.96 -21.96 -5.33
N VAL A 59 -12.68 -22.75 -4.55
CA VAL A 59 -12.73 -24.22 -4.64
C VAL A 59 -14.18 -24.63 -4.77
N GLN A 60 -14.50 -25.35 -5.83
CA GLN A 60 -15.86 -25.77 -6.16
C GLN A 60 -15.84 -27.22 -6.64
N THR A 61 -16.84 -27.98 -6.29
CA THR A 61 -17.04 -29.35 -6.76
C THR A 61 -18.51 -29.57 -7.07
N GLY A 62 -18.79 -30.45 -8.00
CA GLY A 62 -20.13 -30.63 -8.51
C GLY A 62 -20.29 -31.90 -9.31
N TYR A 63 -21.49 -32.08 -9.83
CA TYR A 63 -21.85 -33.20 -10.67
C TYR A 63 -22.75 -32.70 -11.80
N ALA A 64 -22.45 -33.12 -13.01
CA ALA A 64 -23.22 -32.84 -14.21
C ALA A 64 -23.68 -34.17 -14.82
N GLY A 65 -24.95 -34.31 -15.15
CA GLY A 65 -25.45 -35.55 -15.74
C GLY A 65 -26.74 -35.36 -16.53
N GLY A 66 -27.03 -36.34 -17.39
CA GLY A 66 -28.23 -36.35 -18.24
C GLY A 66 -28.06 -35.61 -19.58
N GLY A 67 -29.12 -35.63 -20.38
CA GLY A 67 -29.09 -35.22 -21.79
C GLY A 67 -28.47 -36.32 -22.66
N ASP A 68 -27.28 -36.06 -23.20
CA ASP A 68 -26.57 -36.92 -24.17
C ASP A 68 -25.91 -38.18 -23.56
N GLY A 69 -26.33 -38.61 -22.37
CA GLY A 69 -25.77 -39.77 -21.67
C GLY A 69 -24.38 -39.57 -21.05
N ASN A 70 -23.78 -38.38 -21.17
CA ASN A 70 -22.54 -38.06 -20.46
C ASN A 70 -22.82 -37.51 -19.07
N SER A 71 -22.34 -38.21 -18.05
CA SER A 71 -22.48 -37.85 -16.65
C SER A 71 -21.14 -37.94 -15.94
N GLY A 72 -20.84 -36.94 -15.12
CA GLY A 72 -19.61 -36.97 -14.36
C GLY A 72 -19.45 -35.90 -13.30
N SER A 73 -18.47 -36.16 -12.43
CA SER A 73 -18.04 -35.21 -11.41
C SER A 73 -17.25 -34.06 -12.04
N THR A 74 -17.34 -32.90 -11.41
CA THR A 74 -16.59 -31.71 -11.80
C THR A 74 -15.94 -31.10 -10.57
N GLY A 75 -14.73 -30.58 -10.73
CA GLY A 75 -13.96 -29.94 -9.67
C GLY A 75 -13.15 -28.78 -10.22
N TYR A 76 -13.24 -27.63 -9.57
CA TYR A 76 -12.57 -26.40 -9.98
C TYR A 76 -11.86 -25.80 -8.78
N ALA A 77 -10.58 -25.55 -8.91
CA ALA A 77 -9.79 -24.81 -7.93
C ALA A 77 -9.07 -23.66 -8.63
N THR A 78 -9.12 -22.46 -8.08
CA THR A 78 -8.39 -21.30 -8.63
C THR A 78 -7.74 -20.51 -7.50
N LEU A 79 -6.56 -19.99 -7.80
CA LEU A 79 -5.79 -19.06 -6.99
C LEU A 79 -5.39 -17.89 -7.88
N ASN A 80 -5.67 -16.68 -7.42
CA ASN A 80 -5.32 -15.44 -8.12
C ASN A 80 -4.61 -14.51 -7.14
N TYR A 81 -3.35 -14.20 -7.42
CA TYR A 81 -2.51 -13.32 -6.63
C TYR A 81 -2.28 -11.99 -7.34
N ARG A 82 -2.49 -10.87 -6.63
CA ARG A 82 -2.20 -9.51 -7.09
C ARG A 82 -1.06 -8.92 -6.25
N GLY A 83 0.14 -8.90 -6.81
CA GLY A 83 1.34 -8.39 -6.14
C GLY A 83 1.71 -6.98 -6.59
N GLY A 84 2.75 -6.43 -5.95
CA GLY A 84 3.32 -5.13 -6.32
C GLY A 84 4.06 -5.14 -7.65
N TYR A 85 4.53 -6.31 -8.10
CA TYR A 85 5.32 -6.48 -9.32
C TYR A 85 4.55 -7.16 -10.48
N GLY A 86 3.26 -7.48 -10.27
CA GLY A 86 2.46 -8.23 -11.23
C GLY A 86 1.44 -9.15 -10.55
N ASN A 87 0.68 -9.86 -11.38
CA ASN A 87 -0.33 -10.82 -10.99
C ASN A 87 0.08 -12.23 -11.41
N ALA A 88 -0.32 -13.22 -10.64
CA ALA A 88 -0.16 -14.63 -10.97
C ALA A 88 -1.49 -15.37 -10.75
N ASN A 89 -1.82 -16.29 -11.64
CA ASN A 89 -2.99 -17.16 -11.46
C ASN A 89 -2.62 -18.62 -11.70
N ILE A 90 -3.23 -19.49 -10.91
CA ILE A 90 -3.13 -20.94 -11.03
C ILE A 90 -4.54 -21.48 -10.90
N GLY A 91 -4.95 -22.31 -11.85
CA GLY A 91 -6.25 -22.96 -11.85
C GLY A 91 -6.09 -24.45 -12.10
N TYR A 92 -6.97 -25.24 -11.52
CA TYR A 92 -7.08 -26.66 -11.81
C TYR A 92 -8.55 -26.97 -12.08
N SER A 93 -8.81 -27.60 -13.22
CA SER A 93 -10.13 -28.07 -13.60
C SER A 93 -10.07 -29.57 -13.82
N HIS A 94 -11.01 -30.25 -13.19
CA HIS A 94 -11.25 -31.66 -13.36
C HIS A 94 -12.71 -31.83 -13.79
N SER A 95 -12.90 -32.54 -14.87
CA SER A 95 -14.13 -33.22 -15.24
C SER A 95 -13.78 -34.68 -15.48
N ASP A 96 -14.77 -35.58 -15.46
CA ASP A 96 -14.51 -37.02 -15.59
C ASP A 96 -13.65 -37.37 -16.83
N ASP A 97 -13.85 -36.68 -17.95
CA ASP A 97 -13.09 -36.89 -19.19
C ASP A 97 -11.87 -35.97 -19.36
N ILE A 98 -11.84 -34.82 -18.68
CA ILE A 98 -10.89 -33.73 -18.96
C ILE A 98 -10.20 -33.29 -17.66
N LYS A 99 -8.87 -33.27 -17.67
CA LYS A 99 -8.05 -32.71 -16.58
C LYS A 99 -7.15 -31.64 -17.15
N GLN A 100 -7.27 -30.43 -16.61
CA GLN A 100 -6.55 -29.25 -17.11
C GLN A 100 -5.96 -28.47 -15.95
N LEU A 101 -4.71 -28.04 -16.14
CA LEU A 101 -4.01 -27.11 -15.25
C LEU A 101 -3.82 -25.79 -16.01
N TYR A 102 -4.30 -24.72 -15.42
CA TYR A 102 -4.15 -23.34 -15.89
C TYR A 102 -3.07 -22.66 -15.08
N TYR A 103 -2.21 -21.93 -15.75
CA TYR A 103 -1.20 -21.09 -15.12
C TYR A 103 -1.00 -19.84 -15.98
N GLY A 104 -0.76 -18.71 -15.32
CA GLY A 104 -0.55 -17.46 -16.01
C GLY A 104 0.10 -16.43 -15.11
N VAL A 105 0.86 -15.55 -15.75
CA VAL A 105 1.49 -14.40 -15.12
C VAL A 105 1.19 -13.20 -16.00
N SER A 106 0.80 -12.09 -15.38
CA SER A 106 0.53 -10.84 -16.09
C SER A 106 1.09 -9.67 -15.29
N GLY A 107 1.55 -8.63 -15.95
CA GLY A 107 2.15 -7.49 -15.27
C GLY A 107 2.24 -6.29 -16.20
N GLY A 108 2.54 -5.15 -15.59
CA GLY A 108 2.79 -3.88 -16.26
C GLY A 108 4.26 -3.49 -16.14
N VAL A 109 4.79 -2.87 -17.19
CA VAL A 109 6.13 -2.30 -17.20
C VAL A 109 6.01 -0.85 -17.65
N LEU A 110 6.53 0.08 -16.84
CA LEU A 110 6.54 1.49 -17.16
C LEU A 110 7.98 2.00 -17.24
N ALA A 111 8.41 2.38 -18.44
CA ALA A 111 9.67 3.08 -18.65
C ALA A 111 9.44 4.60 -18.55
N HIS A 112 10.19 5.27 -17.68
CA HIS A 112 10.07 6.71 -17.46
C HIS A 112 11.45 7.34 -17.21
N ALA A 113 11.50 8.68 -17.13
CA ALA A 113 12.75 9.44 -16.94
C ALA A 113 13.60 9.05 -15.70
N ASN A 114 13.06 8.28 -14.76
CA ASN A 114 13.77 7.84 -13.54
C ASN A 114 14.00 6.32 -13.50
N GLY A 115 13.85 5.62 -14.63
CA GLY A 115 14.11 4.19 -14.77
C GLY A 115 12.88 3.39 -15.21
N VAL A 116 12.85 2.12 -14.82
CA VAL A 116 11.76 1.18 -15.15
C VAL A 116 11.09 0.72 -13.87
N THR A 117 9.77 0.85 -13.80
CA THR A 117 8.96 0.40 -12.67
C THR A 117 8.02 -0.71 -13.13
N LEU A 118 7.99 -1.81 -12.39
CA LEU A 118 7.10 -2.94 -12.63
C LEU A 118 5.82 -2.77 -11.80
N GLY A 119 4.74 -3.40 -12.22
CA GLY A 119 3.46 -3.31 -11.54
C GLY A 119 2.47 -4.36 -12.00
N GLN A 120 1.24 -4.23 -11.50
CA GLN A 120 0.08 -4.94 -12.05
C GLN A 120 -0.16 -4.50 -13.51
N PRO A 121 -0.90 -5.29 -14.32
CA PRO A 121 -1.27 -4.92 -15.68
C PRO A 121 -1.84 -3.51 -15.77
N LEU A 122 -1.32 -2.72 -16.70
CA LEU A 122 -1.68 -1.31 -16.85
C LEU A 122 -3.04 -1.18 -17.57
N ASN A 123 -3.86 -0.23 -17.11
CA ASN A 123 -5.06 0.21 -17.82
C ASN A 123 -4.80 1.58 -18.48
N ASP A 124 -5.65 2.00 -19.42
CA ASP A 124 -5.45 3.19 -20.28
C ASP A 124 -4.75 4.37 -19.55
N THR A 125 -5.26 4.74 -18.38
CA THR A 125 -4.77 5.88 -17.59
C THR A 125 -4.04 5.42 -16.33
N VAL A 126 -2.81 5.90 -16.14
CA VAL A 126 -1.87 5.39 -15.13
C VAL A 126 -1.34 6.50 -14.25
N VAL A 127 -1.15 6.20 -12.96
CA VAL A 127 -0.42 7.09 -12.04
C VAL A 127 0.91 6.44 -11.63
N LEU A 128 2.00 7.15 -11.87
CA LEU A 128 3.34 6.78 -11.41
C LEU A 128 3.60 7.44 -10.05
N VAL A 129 3.67 6.63 -8.99
CA VAL A 129 4.13 7.07 -7.68
C VAL A 129 5.65 7.19 -7.71
N LYS A 130 6.15 8.34 -7.26
CA LYS A 130 7.57 8.63 -7.09
C LYS A 130 7.81 9.05 -5.64
N ALA A 131 8.31 8.12 -4.84
CA ALA A 131 8.63 8.34 -3.43
C ALA A 131 10.05 7.81 -3.09
N PRO A 132 11.13 8.37 -3.66
CA PRO A 132 12.48 7.83 -3.50
C PRO A 132 12.88 7.68 -2.02
N GLY A 133 13.13 6.45 -1.58
CA GLY A 133 13.43 6.11 -0.19
C GLY A 133 12.31 5.43 0.59
N ALA A 134 11.05 5.54 0.15
CA ALA A 134 9.91 4.84 0.73
C ALA A 134 9.76 3.45 0.10
N LYS A 135 10.44 2.45 0.67
CA LYS A 135 10.37 1.05 0.23
C LYS A 135 9.15 0.35 0.81
N ASP A 136 8.58 -0.59 0.06
CA ASP A 136 7.45 -1.44 0.49
C ASP A 136 6.24 -0.65 1.03
N ALA A 137 6.11 0.61 0.62
CA ALA A 137 5.04 1.49 1.04
C ALA A 137 3.77 1.11 0.28
N LYS A 138 2.73 0.75 1.03
CA LYS A 138 1.41 0.42 0.49
C LYS A 138 0.71 1.68 0.01
N VAL A 139 0.05 1.58 -1.14
CA VAL A 139 -0.84 2.63 -1.63
C VAL A 139 -2.26 2.38 -1.10
N GLU A 140 -2.88 3.39 -0.48
CA GLU A 140 -4.24 3.28 0.03
C GLU A 140 -5.24 3.00 -1.11
N ASN A 141 -6.31 2.24 -0.80
CA ASN A 141 -7.37 1.86 -1.74
C ASN A 141 -6.91 1.08 -2.98
N GLN A 142 -5.67 0.57 -2.98
CA GLN A 142 -5.08 -0.16 -4.11
C GLN A 142 -4.54 -1.52 -3.63
N THR A 143 -5.36 -2.57 -3.75
CA THR A 143 -5.01 -3.93 -3.30
C THR A 143 -3.75 -4.45 -3.99
N GLY A 144 -2.76 -4.84 -3.19
CA GLY A 144 -1.50 -5.42 -3.66
C GLY A 144 -0.53 -4.42 -4.26
N VAL A 145 -0.86 -3.13 -4.36
CA VAL A 145 0.03 -2.10 -4.91
C VAL A 145 0.96 -1.59 -3.81
N ARG A 146 2.26 -1.80 -4.01
CA ARG A 146 3.33 -1.34 -3.13
C ARG A 146 4.47 -0.73 -3.92
N THR A 147 5.21 0.18 -3.30
CA THR A 147 6.44 0.72 -3.90
C THR A 147 7.53 -0.32 -3.98
N ASP A 148 8.29 -0.25 -5.08
CA ASP A 148 9.48 -1.06 -5.30
C ASP A 148 10.61 -0.65 -4.34
N TRP A 149 11.74 -1.37 -4.45
CA TRP A 149 12.94 -1.12 -3.66
C TRP A 149 13.56 0.29 -3.86
N ARG A 150 13.18 1.02 -4.91
CA ARG A 150 13.59 2.42 -5.17
C ARG A 150 12.58 3.42 -4.63
N GLY A 151 11.37 3.00 -4.27
CA GLY A 151 10.27 3.86 -3.87
C GLY A 151 9.36 4.30 -5.02
N TYR A 152 9.27 3.51 -6.09
CA TYR A 152 8.35 3.77 -7.22
C TYR A 152 7.24 2.72 -7.26
N ALA A 153 6.02 3.12 -7.60
CA ALA A 153 4.91 2.22 -7.85
C ALA A 153 4.12 2.67 -9.07
N VAL A 154 3.43 1.74 -9.72
CA VAL A 154 2.52 2.05 -10.82
C VAL A 154 1.11 1.66 -10.39
N LEU A 155 0.20 2.64 -10.38
CA LEU A 155 -1.21 2.40 -10.10
C LEU A 155 -1.88 2.01 -11.42
N PRO A 156 -2.48 0.81 -11.50
CA PRO A 156 -3.10 0.33 -12.73
C PRO A 156 -4.45 0.99 -13.02
N TYR A 157 -5.08 1.65 -12.05
CA TYR A 157 -6.40 2.27 -12.20
C TYR A 157 -6.39 3.73 -11.74
N ALA A 158 -6.69 4.65 -12.65
CA ALA A 158 -6.99 6.04 -12.36
C ALA A 158 -8.15 6.52 -13.24
N THR A 159 -9.05 7.32 -12.67
CA THR A 159 -10.21 7.84 -13.40
C THR A 159 -9.82 9.09 -14.19
N GLU A 160 -10.12 9.13 -15.47
CA GLU A 160 -9.83 10.25 -16.35
C GLU A 160 -10.64 11.50 -15.99
N TYR A 161 -10.06 12.68 -16.22
CA TYR A 161 -10.71 13.99 -16.07
C TYR A 161 -11.28 14.26 -14.68
N ARG A 162 -10.82 13.52 -13.67
CA ARG A 162 -11.25 13.63 -12.28
C ARG A 162 -10.04 13.63 -11.36
N GLU A 163 -10.22 14.21 -10.18
CA GLU A 163 -9.23 14.11 -9.11
C GLU A 163 -9.13 12.66 -8.63
N ASN A 164 -7.89 12.17 -8.60
CA ASN A 164 -7.53 10.89 -8.03
C ASN A 164 -6.66 11.16 -6.81
N ARG A 165 -7.14 10.77 -5.63
CA ARG A 165 -6.37 10.83 -4.38
C ARG A 165 -5.41 9.65 -4.34
N VAL A 166 -4.12 9.96 -4.32
CA VAL A 166 -3.02 9.00 -4.20
C VAL A 166 -2.41 9.17 -2.83
N ALA A 167 -2.53 8.16 -1.98
CA ALA A 167 -2.02 8.21 -0.62
C ALA A 167 -1.15 7.00 -0.31
N LEU A 168 -0.05 7.23 0.40
CA LEU A 168 0.81 6.18 0.93
C LEU A 168 0.41 5.90 2.37
N ASP A 169 0.18 4.62 2.70
CA ASP A 169 -0.15 4.17 4.04
C ASP A 169 1.08 4.31 4.95
N THR A 170 1.05 5.31 5.83
CA THR A 170 2.15 5.64 6.72
C THR A 170 2.46 4.53 7.72
N ASN A 171 1.53 3.60 7.98
CA ASN A 171 1.77 2.45 8.85
C ASN A 171 2.71 1.41 8.22
N THR A 172 2.89 1.47 6.89
CA THR A 172 3.77 0.56 6.14
C THR A 172 5.13 1.16 5.83
N LEU A 173 5.34 2.43 6.17
CA LEU A 173 6.65 3.07 6.02
C LEU A 173 7.64 2.46 7.01
N ALA A 174 8.91 2.41 6.60
CA ALA A 174 9.98 2.05 7.52
C ALA A 174 10.08 3.06 8.67
N ASP A 175 10.50 2.60 9.84
CA ASP A 175 10.57 3.43 11.06
C ASP A 175 11.42 4.70 10.86
N ASN A 176 12.47 4.60 10.04
CA ASN A 176 13.39 5.68 9.67
C ASN A 176 12.98 6.45 8.41
N VAL A 177 11.73 6.33 7.95
CA VAL A 177 11.22 7.05 6.79
C VAL A 177 10.01 7.88 7.19
N ASP A 178 10.00 9.13 6.75
CA ASP A 178 8.84 10.02 6.86
C ASP A 178 8.55 10.68 5.52
N LEU A 179 7.35 11.22 5.34
CA LEU A 179 6.93 11.91 4.12
C LEU A 179 6.53 13.34 4.44
N ASP A 180 7.00 14.32 3.65
CA ASP A 180 6.56 15.72 3.81
C ASP A 180 5.03 15.86 3.65
N ASN A 181 4.47 15.09 2.70
CA ASN A 181 3.03 14.91 2.53
C ASN A 181 2.78 13.45 2.18
N ALA A 182 1.86 12.78 2.88
CA ALA A 182 1.49 11.39 2.62
C ALA A 182 0.36 11.23 1.57
N VAL A 183 -0.22 12.36 1.13
CA VAL A 183 -1.36 12.40 0.19
C VAL A 183 -1.05 13.39 -0.94
N ALA A 184 -1.25 12.96 -2.17
CA ALA A 184 -1.17 13.78 -3.38
C ALA A 184 -2.44 13.60 -4.22
N ASN A 185 -2.87 14.66 -4.91
CA ASN A 185 -4.01 14.62 -5.83
C ASN A 185 -3.53 14.85 -7.26
N VAL A 186 -4.03 14.07 -8.20
CA VAL A 186 -3.71 14.17 -9.63
C VAL A 186 -4.96 14.15 -10.50
N VAL A 187 -4.95 14.87 -11.62
CA VAL A 187 -6.06 14.94 -12.58
C VAL A 187 -5.56 14.53 -13.97
N PRO A 188 -5.56 13.22 -14.31
CA PRO A 188 -5.06 12.74 -15.59
C PRO A 188 -6.09 12.93 -16.71
N THR A 189 -5.63 13.20 -17.93
CA THR A 189 -6.45 13.01 -19.14
C THR A 189 -6.45 11.53 -19.55
N ARG A 190 -7.33 11.13 -20.48
CA ARG A 190 -7.37 9.76 -20.97
C ARG A 190 -6.04 9.35 -21.61
N GLY A 191 -5.49 8.22 -21.16
CA GLY A 191 -4.21 7.72 -21.67
C GLY A 191 -2.99 8.40 -21.05
N ALA A 192 -3.17 9.33 -20.10
CA ALA A 192 -2.07 10.03 -19.47
C ALA A 192 -1.35 9.15 -18.44
N ILE A 193 -0.05 9.37 -18.34
CA ILE A 193 0.79 8.87 -17.25
C ILE A 193 1.18 10.08 -16.39
N VAL A 194 0.57 10.21 -15.22
CA VAL A 194 0.80 11.36 -14.32
C VAL A 194 1.69 10.93 -13.15
N ARG A 195 2.59 11.82 -12.72
CA ARG A 195 3.44 11.58 -11.54
C ARG A 195 2.74 12.06 -10.27
N ALA A 196 2.67 11.19 -9.27
CA ALA A 196 2.37 11.55 -7.89
C ALA A 196 3.67 11.52 -7.09
N GLU A 197 4.20 12.70 -6.76
CA GLU A 197 5.49 12.84 -6.08
C GLU A 197 5.32 12.96 -4.56
N PHE A 198 6.08 12.14 -3.83
CA PHE A 198 6.15 12.15 -2.38
C PHE A 198 7.60 12.38 -1.98
N LYS A 199 7.85 13.43 -1.19
CA LYS A 199 9.20 13.73 -0.70
C LYS A 199 9.44 12.92 0.57
N ALA A 200 10.18 11.82 0.44
CA ALA A 200 10.57 11.00 1.57
C ALA A 200 11.84 11.54 2.25
N ARG A 201 11.86 11.48 3.58
CA ARG A 201 12.97 11.83 4.47
C ARG A 201 13.45 10.55 5.12
N VAL A 202 14.64 10.08 4.72
CA VAL A 202 15.23 8.83 5.22
C VAL A 202 16.29 9.16 6.27
N GLY A 203 16.09 8.71 7.50
CA GLY A 203 16.95 8.99 8.64
C GLY A 203 16.17 8.97 9.95
N ILE A 204 16.81 9.43 11.03
CA ILE A 204 16.21 9.42 12.36
C ILE A 204 15.12 10.48 12.45
N LYS A 205 14.04 10.15 13.16
CA LYS A 205 13.00 11.07 13.58
C LYS A 205 13.30 11.53 15.01
N LEU A 206 13.36 12.83 15.21
CA LEU A 206 13.67 13.39 16.53
C LEU A 206 12.75 14.55 16.87
N LEU A 207 12.42 14.63 18.16
CA LEU A 207 11.72 15.75 18.76
C LEU A 207 12.72 16.48 19.65
N MET A 208 13.22 17.61 19.17
CA MET A 208 14.26 18.38 19.85
C MET A 208 13.63 19.50 20.68
N THR A 209 14.04 19.63 21.94
CA THR A 209 13.70 20.78 22.78
C THR A 209 14.88 21.76 22.72
N LEU A 210 14.65 22.94 22.14
CA LEU A 210 15.66 23.96 21.92
C LEU A 210 15.52 25.08 22.95
N THR A 211 16.62 25.35 23.66
CA THR A 211 16.70 26.42 24.66
C THR A 211 17.79 27.41 24.31
N HIS A 212 17.56 28.69 24.60
CA HIS A 212 18.54 29.76 24.50
C HIS A 212 18.49 30.61 25.77
N ASN A 213 19.61 30.72 26.48
CA ASN A 213 19.70 31.42 27.76
C ASN A 213 18.69 30.88 28.80
N ASN A 214 18.59 29.55 28.93
CA ASN A 214 17.64 28.85 29.80
C ASN A 214 16.14 29.13 29.51
N LYS A 215 15.81 29.69 28.34
CA LYS A 215 14.43 29.87 27.88
C LYS A 215 14.16 29.06 26.62
N PRO A 216 12.96 28.47 26.45
CA PRO A 216 12.61 27.81 25.21
C PRO A 216 12.62 28.80 24.04
N LEU A 217 12.98 28.31 22.86
CA LEU A 217 12.89 29.13 21.64
C LEU A 217 11.45 29.56 21.35
N PRO A 218 11.26 30.73 20.71
CA PRO A 218 9.94 31.25 20.42
C PRO A 218 9.20 30.36 19.41
N PHE A 219 7.87 30.29 19.56
CA PHE A 219 6.98 29.63 18.61
C PHE A 219 7.14 30.22 17.21
N GLY A 220 7.14 29.36 16.19
CA GLY A 220 7.27 29.77 14.79
C GLY A 220 8.72 29.96 14.32
N ALA A 221 9.72 29.73 15.17
CA ALA A 221 11.12 29.74 14.75
C ALA A 221 11.38 28.65 13.69
N MET A 222 12.05 29.03 12.60
CA MET A 222 12.39 28.13 11.50
C MET A 222 13.68 27.39 11.82
N VAL A 223 13.65 26.08 11.69
CA VAL A 223 14.75 25.17 12.03
C VAL A 223 15.17 24.44 10.76
N THR A 224 16.44 24.53 10.38
CA THR A 224 16.99 23.89 9.17
C THR A 224 18.22 23.09 9.54
N SER A 225 18.30 21.83 9.09
CA SER A 225 19.53 21.06 9.26
C SER A 225 20.59 21.49 8.23
N GLU A 226 21.85 21.58 8.64
CA GLU A 226 22.97 21.78 7.71
C GLU A 226 23.34 20.48 6.97
N SER A 227 23.08 19.33 7.59
CA SER A 227 23.54 18.01 7.12
C SER A 227 22.53 17.30 6.21
N SER A 228 21.26 17.71 6.26
CA SER A 228 20.17 17.15 5.48
C SER A 228 19.26 18.25 4.97
N GLN A 229 18.50 17.97 3.91
CA GLN A 229 17.50 18.93 3.38
C GLN A 229 16.24 19.02 4.26
N SER A 230 16.30 18.57 5.52
CA SER A 230 15.17 18.56 6.45
C SER A 230 15.07 19.89 7.20
N SER A 231 13.84 20.30 7.44
CA SER A 231 13.50 21.52 8.15
C SER A 231 12.24 21.29 8.98
N GLY A 232 12.08 22.09 10.02
CA GLY A 232 10.93 22.05 10.92
C GLY A 232 10.62 23.43 11.46
N ILE A 233 9.54 23.52 12.22
CA ILE A 233 9.08 24.75 12.86
C ILE A 233 8.97 24.47 14.36
N VAL A 234 9.49 25.39 15.17
CA VAL A 234 9.36 25.31 16.63
C VAL A 234 7.90 25.54 17.02
N ALA A 235 7.35 24.61 17.79
CA ALA A 235 6.02 24.67 18.38
C ALA A 235 6.08 25.16 19.83
N ASP A 236 5.14 24.75 20.68
CA ASP A 236 5.16 25.06 22.10
C ASP A 236 6.37 24.44 22.80
N ASN A 237 6.73 25.00 23.96
CA ASN A 237 7.84 24.54 24.80
C ASN A 237 9.21 24.47 24.11
N GLY A 238 9.40 25.18 22.99
CA GLY A 238 10.65 25.15 22.23
C GLY A 238 10.88 23.83 21.49
N GLN A 239 9.82 23.04 21.27
CA GLN A 239 9.92 21.73 20.63
C GLN A 239 9.87 21.82 19.11
N VAL A 240 10.70 21.05 18.42
CA VAL A 240 10.68 20.92 16.96
C VAL A 240 10.81 19.46 16.55
N TYR A 241 9.94 19.03 15.65
CA TYR A 241 10.04 17.72 15.00
C TYR A 241 10.89 17.83 13.73
N LEU A 242 11.87 16.92 13.60
CA LEU A 242 12.71 16.80 12.41
C LEU A 242 12.78 15.33 11.99
N SER A 243 12.61 15.07 10.70
CA SER A 243 12.73 13.75 10.09
C SER A 243 13.90 13.68 9.11
N GLY A 244 14.41 12.47 8.84
CA GLY A 244 15.55 12.30 7.94
C GLY A 244 16.87 12.82 8.50
N MET A 245 17.02 12.83 9.83
CA MET A 245 18.19 13.40 10.50
C MET A 245 19.33 12.38 10.63
N PRO A 246 20.60 12.82 10.55
CA PRO A 246 21.75 11.97 10.91
C PRO A 246 21.85 11.74 12.43
N LEU A 247 22.67 10.78 12.85
CA LEU A 247 22.94 10.50 14.29
C LEU A 247 23.57 11.70 15.02
N ALA A 248 24.38 12.49 14.34
CA ALA A 248 24.95 13.72 14.88
C ALA A 248 24.95 14.79 13.79
N GLY A 249 24.75 16.04 14.17
CA GLY A 249 24.67 17.13 13.20
C GLY A 249 24.48 18.49 13.83
N LYS A 250 24.41 19.49 12.95
CA LYS A 250 24.13 20.88 13.28
C LYS A 250 22.78 21.29 12.76
N VAL A 251 22.13 22.14 13.53
CA VAL A 251 20.81 22.69 13.21
C VAL A 251 20.87 24.19 13.37
N GLN A 252 20.53 24.89 12.30
CA GLN A 252 20.45 26.34 12.26
C GLN A 252 19.00 26.77 12.53
N VAL A 253 18.83 27.74 13.42
CA VAL A 253 17.51 28.25 13.81
C VAL A 253 17.45 29.74 13.54
N LYS A 254 16.34 30.20 12.96
CA LYS A 254 16.10 31.62 12.65
C LYS A 254 14.65 31.97 13.01
N TRP A 255 14.45 32.99 13.84
CA TRP A 255 13.13 33.51 14.21
C TRP A 255 12.94 35.00 13.89
N GLY A 256 13.97 35.66 13.38
CA GLY A 256 13.91 37.03 12.87
C GLY A 256 15.09 37.35 11.97
N GLU A 257 15.12 38.57 11.43
CA GLU A 257 16.20 39.04 10.55
C GLU A 257 17.34 39.74 11.32
N GLU A 258 17.17 39.98 12.62
CA GLU A 258 18.19 40.62 13.46
C GLU A 258 19.36 39.67 13.74
N GLU A 259 20.53 40.23 14.00
CA GLU A 259 21.77 39.48 14.28
C GLU A 259 21.68 38.63 15.57
N ASN A 260 20.74 38.94 16.47
CA ASN A 260 20.46 38.13 17.66
C ASN A 260 19.24 37.22 17.51
N ALA A 261 18.59 37.18 16.34
CA ALA A 261 17.38 36.40 16.08
C ALA A 261 17.64 35.08 15.35
N HIS A 262 18.86 34.55 15.52
CA HIS A 262 19.28 33.24 15.05
C HIS A 262 20.14 32.53 16.10
N CYS A 263 20.18 31.20 16.05
CA CYS A 263 21.08 30.40 16.88
C CYS A 263 21.48 29.11 16.17
N VAL A 264 22.53 28.46 16.66
CA VAL A 264 22.98 27.16 16.17
C VAL A 264 23.01 26.15 17.33
N ALA A 265 22.37 25.01 17.11
CA ALA A 265 22.40 23.88 18.03
C ALA A 265 23.15 22.70 17.41
N ASN A 266 23.99 22.04 18.22
CA ASN A 266 24.64 20.79 17.85
C ASN A 266 24.01 19.65 18.65
N TYR A 267 23.88 18.48 18.05
CA TYR A 267 23.38 17.29 18.75
C TYR A 267 24.17 16.05 18.36
N GLN A 268 24.18 15.07 19.27
CA GLN A 268 24.74 13.74 19.05
C GLN A 268 23.87 12.72 19.77
N LEU A 269 23.26 11.82 19.00
CA LEU A 269 22.46 10.72 19.51
C LEU A 269 23.32 9.48 19.73
N PRO A 270 23.02 8.66 20.76
CA PRO A 270 23.66 7.37 20.91
C PRO A 270 23.21 6.43 19.77
N PRO A 271 24.07 5.51 19.29
CA PRO A 271 23.72 4.59 18.21
C PRO A 271 22.48 3.73 18.48
N GLU A 272 22.19 3.45 19.76
CA GLU A 272 21.02 2.67 20.21
C GLU A 272 19.68 3.36 19.87
N SER A 273 19.66 4.68 19.70
CA SER A 273 18.47 5.44 19.30
C SER A 273 17.95 5.08 17.91
N GLN A 274 18.76 4.41 17.08
CA GLN A 274 18.38 4.07 15.70
C GLN A 274 17.27 3.02 15.59
N GLN A 275 16.98 2.29 16.68
CA GLN A 275 15.87 1.34 16.75
C GLN A 275 14.55 1.98 17.22
N GLN A 276 14.58 3.26 17.61
CA GLN A 276 13.39 3.96 18.10
C GLN A 276 12.66 4.66 16.95
N LEU A 277 11.33 4.62 16.98
CA LEU A 277 10.48 5.37 16.05
C LEU A 277 10.65 6.89 16.17
N LEU A 278 10.88 7.39 17.38
CA LEU A 278 11.08 8.81 17.67
C LEU A 278 11.96 8.94 18.92
N THR A 279 13.04 9.72 18.82
CA THR A 279 13.90 10.02 19.96
C THR A 279 13.75 11.48 20.39
N GLN A 280 13.64 11.72 21.69
CA GLN A 280 13.58 13.07 22.26
C GLN A 280 14.95 13.48 22.78
N LEU A 281 15.35 14.73 22.53
CA LEU A 281 16.61 15.27 23.04
C LEU A 281 16.48 16.78 23.32
N SER A 282 17.32 17.30 24.22
CA SER A 282 17.41 18.74 24.48
C SER A 282 18.76 19.26 24.01
N ALA A 283 18.77 20.43 23.38
CA ALA A 283 19.99 21.09 22.93
C ALA A 283 19.96 22.59 23.24
N GLU A 284 21.06 23.09 23.80
CA GLU A 284 21.24 24.52 24.03
C GLU A 284 21.74 25.19 22.73
N CYS A 285 21.07 26.26 22.36
CA CYS A 285 21.32 27.04 21.17
C CYS A 285 22.30 28.17 21.49
N ARG A 286 23.40 28.26 20.72
CA ARG A 286 24.41 29.31 20.84
C ARG A 286 24.28 30.35 19.75
#